data_AF-Q115M2-F1
#
_entry.id   AF-Q115M2-F1
#
_cell.length_a   1.000
_cell.length_b   1.000
_cell.length_c   1.000
_cell.angle_alpha   90.00
_cell.angle_beta   90.00
_cell.angle_gamma   90.00
#
_symmetry.space_group_name_H-M   'P 1'
#
loop_
_entity.id
_entity.type
_entity.pdbx_description
1 polymer ?
#
loop_
_entity_poly.entity_id
_entity_poly.type
_entity_poly.pdbx_seq_one_letter_code
_entity_poly.pdbx_strand_id
1 'polypeptide(L)'
;MNREQKRKAVKNKSQKILNNNIPENALYRALSFHKNGELQKAKVIYEKIIQLEPNNSQVLNYLGVLKAQMGDNKSAISLIKKAVNLEPLNFKYLNNLGNTYRAFEQLDNAIDCYKRAIQADKNSAEYHLNLGIALTEKGIIEEAIASLEKALTINPNYQQVNMALGDIFQTQGKLDKAISSYIKALSIDPKYSKNQNPNNFDALLSLGMALYRRGNLKESQITYEQALEINPHSTECLTNIAATFYEQGRVDIAEACYQAVVDLIPTSTDAHINLGFLLSQQEKYDEAIECYKAALKQDQNSVNAIAGLAEVFGKKSDWKTVFQLYQKILKLDSNSADAYAKLGISLREIGKSKEAIPQFEKAISINNRHIKAYANLGLALQDVGKQSEAKFIFDYSELVAKYQFTSIEGWQNLTAYNHDLKDYIVRHPTLLKNRPGKPINKGSQTYEIFTDNTPVITALRKKINSYLEDYFSRFTSNSNYQFFHNIPLDWKLSGWAVVLESEGFQSSHIHPESYCSGVYYIQVPNTIKENNSEAGHLNFETCFSSKLDMKNSDKYQVKPQAGLLVIFPSYFWHSTIPFIGDSERICISFNMVPVSS
;
A
#
# COMPACT_ATOMS: atom_id res chain seq x y z
N MET A 1 2.14 6.60 -87.27
CA MET A 1 1.93 6.39 -85.82
C MET A 1 1.23 7.63 -85.24
N ASN A 2 -0.04 7.49 -84.82
CA ASN A 2 -0.93 8.61 -84.44
C ASN A 2 -0.66 9.11 -83.00
N ARG A 3 -1.08 10.34 -82.63
CA ARG A 3 -0.85 10.97 -81.30
C ARG A 3 -1.27 10.08 -80.12
N GLU A 4 -2.25 9.21 -80.33
CA GLU A 4 -2.77 8.25 -79.36
C GLU A 4 -1.83 7.04 -79.14
N GLN A 5 -1.12 6.60 -80.18
CA GLN A 5 -0.08 5.57 -80.06
C GLN A 5 1.18 6.11 -79.37
N LYS A 6 1.51 7.40 -79.55
CA LYS A 6 2.56 8.07 -78.76
C LYS A 6 2.16 8.24 -77.28
N ARG A 7 0.88 8.56 -76.98
CA ARG A 7 0.37 8.59 -75.60
C ARG A 7 0.35 7.21 -74.95
N LYS A 8 -0.06 6.14 -75.65
CA LYS A 8 0.02 4.76 -75.14
C LYS A 8 1.46 4.27 -74.98
N ALA A 9 2.39 4.66 -75.87
CA ALA A 9 3.81 4.32 -75.75
C ALA A 9 4.51 5.07 -74.61
N VAL A 10 4.14 6.33 -74.34
CA VAL A 10 4.63 7.10 -73.18
C VAL A 10 3.99 6.59 -71.89
N LYS A 11 2.69 6.28 -71.88
CA LYS A 11 1.99 5.69 -70.72
C LYS A 11 2.53 4.29 -70.40
N ASN A 12 2.80 3.46 -71.41
CA ASN A 12 3.49 2.18 -71.25
C ASN A 12 4.98 2.34 -70.89
N LYS A 13 5.70 3.39 -71.34
CA LYS A 13 7.05 3.68 -70.84
C LYS A 13 7.06 4.15 -69.38
N SER A 14 6.06 4.92 -68.95
CA SER A 14 5.93 5.36 -67.55
C SER A 14 5.34 4.29 -66.62
N GLN A 15 4.55 3.34 -67.12
CA GLN A 15 4.09 2.17 -66.36
C GLN A 15 5.08 1.00 -66.36
N LYS A 16 6.03 0.94 -67.31
CA LYS A 16 7.06 -0.11 -67.39
C LYS A 16 8.40 0.27 -66.72
N ILE A 17 8.55 1.50 -66.23
CA ILE A 17 9.63 1.92 -65.30
C ILE A 17 9.23 1.70 -63.82
N LEU A 18 8.04 1.14 -63.57
CA LEU A 18 7.53 0.85 -62.23
C LEU A 18 7.81 -0.57 -61.73
N ASN A 19 8.71 -1.32 -62.39
CA ASN A 19 9.20 -2.60 -61.90
C ASN A 19 10.72 -2.59 -61.68
N ASN A 20 11.08 -2.93 -60.44
CA ASN A 20 12.33 -3.56 -59.99
C ASN A 20 13.52 -2.73 -59.52
N ASN A 21 13.43 -1.40 -59.39
CA ASN A 21 14.47 -0.64 -58.66
C ASN A 21 13.88 0.01 -57.40
N ILE A 22 14.49 -0.28 -56.25
CA ILE A 22 14.26 0.45 -55.00
C ILE A 22 14.64 1.92 -55.28
N PRO A 23 13.74 2.90 -55.09
CA PRO A 23 14.13 4.31 -55.21
C PRO A 23 15.35 4.56 -54.33
N GLU A 24 16.35 5.27 -54.83
CA GLU A 24 17.70 5.43 -54.23
C GLU A 24 17.71 6.02 -52.79
N ASN A 25 16.54 6.39 -52.25
CA ASN A 25 16.33 6.89 -50.89
C ASN A 25 15.07 6.30 -50.19
N ALA A 26 14.59 5.12 -50.63
CA ALA A 26 13.33 4.55 -50.13
C ALA A 26 13.37 4.26 -48.62
N LEU A 27 14.46 3.67 -48.13
CA LEU A 27 14.64 3.39 -46.70
C LEU A 27 14.69 4.68 -45.87
N TYR A 28 15.43 5.70 -46.33
CA TYR A 28 15.50 7.00 -45.67
C TYR A 28 14.12 7.67 -45.57
N ARG A 29 13.33 7.62 -46.65
CA ARG A 29 11.95 8.14 -46.67
C ARG A 29 11.04 7.37 -45.71
N ALA A 30 11.16 6.04 -45.66
CA ALA A 30 10.38 5.23 -44.73
C ALA A 30 10.72 5.55 -43.27
N LEU A 31 12.00 5.70 -42.94
CA LEU A 31 12.46 6.10 -41.61
C LEU A 31 11.99 7.50 -41.22
N SER A 32 11.98 8.44 -42.16
CA SER A 32 11.44 9.78 -41.94
C SER A 32 9.94 9.76 -41.62
N PHE A 33 9.14 9.04 -42.41
CA PHE A 33 7.72 8.85 -42.11
C PHE A 33 7.50 8.14 -40.78
N HIS A 34 8.31 7.13 -40.46
CA HIS A 34 8.23 6.39 -39.21
C HIS A 34 8.51 7.31 -38.01
N LYS A 35 9.58 8.12 -38.08
CA LYS A 35 9.95 9.08 -37.04
C LYS A 35 8.88 10.17 -36.84
N ASN A 36 8.17 10.54 -37.89
CA ASN A 36 7.10 11.55 -37.84
C ASN A 36 5.73 10.96 -37.43
N GLY A 37 5.66 9.67 -37.07
CA GLY A 37 4.40 9.01 -36.69
C GLY A 37 3.47 8.69 -37.86
N GLU A 38 3.91 8.88 -39.10
CA GLU A 38 3.16 8.54 -40.31
C GLU A 38 3.26 7.03 -40.62
N LEU A 39 2.85 6.20 -39.65
CA LEU A 39 3.13 4.76 -39.60
C LEU A 39 2.64 4.01 -40.85
N GLN A 40 1.47 4.37 -41.39
CA GLN A 40 0.94 3.72 -42.60
C GLN A 40 1.79 4.00 -43.84
N LYS A 41 2.32 5.23 -43.99
CA LYS A 41 3.18 5.57 -45.13
C LYS A 41 4.52 4.86 -45.03
N ALA A 42 5.10 4.79 -43.84
CA ALA A 42 6.34 4.05 -43.58
C ALA A 42 6.16 2.55 -43.85
N LYS A 43 5.06 1.95 -43.36
CA LYS A 43 4.71 0.54 -43.56
C LYS A 43 4.70 0.14 -45.04
N VAL A 44 3.99 0.90 -45.88
CA VAL A 44 3.89 0.61 -47.33
C VAL A 44 5.28 0.58 -47.99
N ILE A 45 6.17 1.49 -47.62
CA ILE A 45 7.51 1.55 -48.19
C ILE A 45 8.37 0.39 -47.67
N TYR A 46 8.33 0.10 -46.37
CA TYR A 46 9.04 -1.05 -45.79
C TYR A 46 8.58 -2.38 -46.42
N GLU A 47 7.27 -2.61 -46.57
CA GLU A 47 6.72 -3.83 -47.18
C GLU A 47 7.18 -3.97 -48.64
N LYS A 48 7.26 -2.87 -49.39
CA LYS A 48 7.78 -2.87 -50.76
C LYS A 48 9.28 -3.20 -50.81
N ILE A 49 10.07 -2.71 -49.87
CA ILE A 49 11.50 -3.06 -49.77
C ILE A 49 11.64 -4.56 -49.45
N ILE A 50 10.87 -5.09 -48.50
CA ILE A 50 10.89 -6.51 -48.13
C ILE A 50 10.44 -7.43 -49.27
N GLN A 51 9.50 -7.01 -50.12
CA GLN A 51 9.12 -7.78 -51.31
C GLN A 51 10.27 -7.95 -52.30
N LEU A 52 11.13 -6.93 -52.44
CA LEU A 52 12.29 -6.95 -53.33
C LEU A 52 13.53 -7.58 -52.67
N GLU A 53 13.69 -7.38 -51.37
CA GLU A 53 14.80 -7.88 -50.55
C GLU A 53 14.28 -8.60 -49.30
N PRO A 54 13.80 -9.86 -49.42
CA PRO A 54 13.14 -10.56 -48.32
C PRO A 54 14.01 -10.82 -47.08
N ASN A 55 15.33 -10.70 -47.22
CA ASN A 55 16.33 -10.92 -46.17
C ASN A 55 17.06 -9.63 -45.77
N ASN A 56 16.52 -8.46 -46.08
CA ASN A 56 17.03 -7.19 -45.55
C ASN A 56 16.69 -7.10 -44.05
N SER A 57 17.62 -7.56 -43.20
CA SER A 57 17.51 -7.62 -41.74
C SER A 57 17.16 -6.26 -41.11
N GLN A 58 17.74 -5.18 -41.61
CA GLN A 58 17.49 -3.83 -41.11
C GLN A 58 16.03 -3.41 -41.32
N VAL A 59 15.48 -3.65 -42.52
CA VAL A 59 14.08 -3.33 -42.81
C VAL A 59 13.13 -4.29 -42.10
N LEU A 60 13.49 -5.56 -41.95
CA LEU A 60 12.72 -6.52 -41.15
C LEU A 60 12.59 -6.05 -39.69
N ASN A 61 13.69 -5.57 -39.09
CA ASN A 61 13.67 -5.00 -37.74
C ASN A 61 12.79 -3.73 -37.68
N TYR A 62 12.97 -2.77 -38.59
CA TYR A 62 12.18 -1.52 -38.57
C TYR A 62 10.69 -1.75 -38.81
N LEU A 63 10.33 -2.60 -39.77
CA LEU A 63 8.94 -2.97 -40.01
C LEU A 63 8.36 -3.69 -38.80
N GLY A 64 9.13 -4.57 -38.16
CA GLY A 64 8.73 -5.24 -36.92
C GLY A 64 8.44 -4.25 -35.78
N VAL A 65 9.33 -3.30 -35.52
CA VAL A 65 9.11 -2.22 -34.53
C VAL A 65 7.88 -1.38 -34.87
N LEU A 66 7.71 -1.02 -36.14
CA LEU A 66 6.53 -0.28 -36.60
C LEU A 66 5.23 -1.07 -36.36
N LYS A 67 5.25 -2.38 -36.65
CA LYS A 67 4.12 -3.27 -36.40
C LYS A 67 3.78 -3.38 -34.91
N ALA A 68 4.79 -3.40 -34.03
CA ALA A 68 4.58 -3.34 -32.59
C ALA A 68 3.88 -2.03 -32.18
N GLN A 69 4.32 -0.88 -32.71
CA GLN A 69 3.68 0.42 -32.47
C GLN A 69 2.23 0.49 -32.99
N MET A 70 1.89 -0.33 -33.99
CA MET A 70 0.54 -0.46 -34.52
C MET A 70 -0.31 -1.53 -33.81
N GLY A 71 0.22 -2.24 -32.81
CA GLY A 71 -0.48 -3.33 -32.12
C GLY A 71 -0.59 -4.66 -32.89
N ASP A 72 0.21 -4.85 -33.94
CA ASP A 72 0.29 -6.11 -34.71
C ASP A 72 1.40 -7.02 -34.15
N ASN A 73 1.10 -7.61 -33.01
CA ASN A 73 2.06 -8.26 -32.11
C ASN A 73 2.72 -9.49 -32.75
N LYS A 74 1.92 -10.32 -33.41
CA LYS A 74 2.39 -11.56 -34.05
C LYS A 74 3.35 -11.25 -35.19
N SER A 75 3.01 -10.27 -36.02
CA SER A 75 3.85 -9.87 -37.14
C SER A 75 5.12 -9.17 -36.65
N ALA A 76 5.02 -8.33 -35.62
CA ALA A 76 6.18 -7.66 -35.02
C ALA A 76 7.23 -8.68 -34.54
N ILE A 77 6.82 -9.62 -33.67
CA ILE A 77 7.73 -10.66 -33.15
C ILE A 77 8.31 -11.48 -34.31
N SER A 78 7.49 -11.90 -35.28
CA SER A 78 7.95 -12.70 -36.42
C SER A 78 9.04 -11.99 -37.24
N LEU A 79 8.82 -10.71 -37.56
CA LEU A 79 9.73 -9.91 -38.38
C LEU A 79 11.04 -9.61 -37.65
N ILE A 80 10.98 -9.17 -36.39
CA ILE A 80 12.20 -8.88 -35.61
C ILE A 80 12.96 -10.17 -35.32
N LYS A 81 12.29 -11.30 -35.03
CA LYS A 81 12.95 -12.62 -34.94
C LYS A 81 13.69 -12.97 -36.21
N LYS A 82 13.09 -12.74 -37.38
CA LYS A 82 13.76 -13.00 -38.66
C LYS A 82 15.01 -12.13 -38.81
N ALA A 83 14.94 -10.84 -38.42
CA ALA A 83 16.10 -9.95 -38.40
C ALA A 83 17.20 -10.45 -37.45
N VAL A 84 16.85 -10.88 -36.23
CA VAL A 84 17.78 -11.45 -35.25
C VAL A 84 18.40 -12.76 -35.77
N ASN A 85 17.64 -13.62 -36.46
CA ASN A 85 18.19 -14.85 -37.03
C ASN A 85 19.20 -14.58 -38.16
N LEU A 86 19.02 -13.49 -38.92
CA LEU A 86 19.97 -13.07 -39.95
C LEU A 86 21.23 -12.43 -39.35
N GLU A 87 21.08 -11.71 -38.23
CA GLU A 87 22.20 -11.09 -37.50
C GLU A 87 22.12 -11.38 -35.99
N PRO A 88 22.55 -12.58 -35.52
CA PRO A 88 22.32 -13.04 -34.16
C PRO A 88 23.02 -12.24 -33.05
N LEU A 89 24.06 -11.49 -33.40
CA LEU A 89 24.84 -10.65 -32.49
C LEU A 89 24.47 -9.16 -32.58
N ASN A 90 23.47 -8.80 -33.38
CA ASN A 90 23.00 -7.42 -33.47
C ASN A 90 22.18 -7.06 -32.23
N PHE A 91 22.87 -6.49 -31.23
CA PHE A 91 22.32 -6.13 -29.93
C PHE A 91 21.13 -5.17 -30.02
N LYS A 92 21.05 -4.31 -31.05
CA LYS A 92 19.89 -3.42 -31.27
C LYS A 92 18.64 -4.23 -31.65
N TYR A 93 18.79 -5.26 -32.49
CA TYR A 93 17.68 -6.13 -32.87
C TYR A 93 17.24 -7.00 -31.70
N LEU A 94 18.19 -7.51 -30.91
CA LEU A 94 17.91 -8.24 -29.67
C LEU A 94 17.15 -7.36 -28.66
N ASN A 95 17.57 -6.11 -28.44
CA ASN A 95 16.87 -5.17 -27.57
C ASN A 95 15.45 -4.88 -28.06
N ASN A 96 15.27 -4.62 -29.37
CA ASN A 96 13.94 -4.42 -29.94
C ASN A 96 13.04 -5.64 -29.81
N LEU A 97 13.59 -6.85 -30.00
CA LEU A 97 12.86 -8.10 -29.80
C LEU A 97 12.47 -8.26 -28.33
N GLY A 98 13.39 -7.97 -27.41
CA GLY A 98 13.14 -7.98 -25.97
C GLY A 98 12.04 -7.00 -25.56
N ASN A 99 12.09 -5.76 -26.04
CA ASN A 99 11.05 -4.74 -25.80
C ASN A 99 9.69 -5.20 -26.33
N THR A 100 9.68 -5.80 -27.53
CA THR A 100 8.47 -6.36 -28.14
C THR A 100 7.90 -7.50 -27.30
N TYR A 101 8.74 -8.42 -26.81
CA TYR A 101 8.29 -9.49 -25.92
C TYR A 101 7.76 -8.97 -24.59
N ARG A 102 8.42 -7.98 -23.97
CA ARG A 102 8.00 -7.37 -22.71
C ARG A 102 6.64 -6.70 -22.84
N ALA A 103 6.44 -5.92 -23.90
CA ALA A 103 5.17 -5.27 -24.20
C ALA A 103 3.99 -6.25 -24.39
N PHE A 104 4.29 -7.53 -24.62
CA PHE A 104 3.29 -8.61 -24.76
C PHE A 104 3.42 -9.65 -23.66
N GLU A 105 3.95 -9.26 -22.50
CA GLU A 105 4.01 -10.06 -21.26
C GLU A 105 4.78 -11.40 -21.41
N GLN A 106 5.57 -11.55 -22.46
CA GLN A 106 6.47 -12.70 -22.64
C GLN A 106 7.80 -12.45 -21.95
N LEU A 107 7.77 -12.29 -20.62
CA LEU A 107 8.88 -11.81 -19.81
C LEU A 107 10.13 -12.70 -19.91
N ASP A 108 9.97 -14.03 -19.96
CA ASP A 108 11.10 -14.96 -20.14
C ASP A 108 11.87 -14.71 -21.43
N ASN A 109 11.13 -14.57 -22.53
CA ASN A 109 11.71 -14.31 -23.84
C ASN A 109 12.36 -12.91 -23.90
N ALA A 110 11.76 -11.93 -23.21
CA ALA A 110 12.32 -10.59 -23.09
C ALA A 110 13.67 -10.61 -22.35
N ILE A 111 13.72 -11.28 -21.20
CA ILE A 111 14.90 -11.44 -20.37
C ILE A 111 16.03 -12.12 -21.15
N ASP A 112 15.74 -13.21 -21.89
CA ASP A 112 16.74 -13.86 -22.76
C ASP A 112 17.32 -12.88 -23.79
N CYS A 113 16.45 -12.13 -24.46
CA CYS A 113 16.87 -11.16 -25.47
C CYS A 113 17.77 -10.07 -24.88
N TYR A 114 17.43 -9.50 -23.72
CA TYR A 114 18.28 -8.48 -23.08
C TYR A 114 19.59 -9.07 -22.58
N LYS A 115 19.59 -10.27 -21.98
CA LYS A 115 20.83 -10.96 -21.55
C LYS A 115 21.76 -11.19 -22.74
N ARG A 116 21.23 -11.60 -23.89
CA ARG A 116 22.00 -11.74 -25.15
C ARG A 116 22.47 -10.40 -25.70
N ALA A 117 21.65 -9.35 -25.63
CA ALA A 117 22.06 -8.00 -26.04
C ALA A 117 23.23 -7.49 -25.19
N ILE A 118 23.21 -7.70 -23.87
CA ILE A 118 24.29 -7.34 -22.93
C ILE A 118 25.56 -8.17 -23.21
N GLN A 119 25.43 -9.45 -23.59
CA GLN A 119 26.60 -10.25 -23.97
C GLN A 119 27.29 -9.73 -25.23
N ALA A 120 26.50 -9.24 -26.19
CA ALA A 120 27.00 -8.67 -27.45
C ALA A 120 27.53 -7.23 -27.28
N ASP A 121 26.94 -6.42 -26.40
CA ASP A 121 27.41 -5.10 -26.00
C ASP A 121 27.38 -4.92 -24.48
N LYS A 122 28.54 -5.10 -23.86
CA LYS A 122 28.70 -5.11 -22.40
C LYS A 122 28.60 -3.73 -21.75
N ASN A 123 28.65 -2.65 -22.54
CA ASN A 123 28.77 -1.27 -22.02
C ASN A 123 27.51 -0.42 -22.30
N SER A 124 26.35 -1.05 -22.49
CA SER A 124 25.08 -0.33 -22.68
C SER A 124 24.25 -0.29 -21.40
N ALA A 125 24.10 0.90 -20.83
CA ALA A 125 23.23 1.12 -19.67
C ALA A 125 21.75 0.87 -20.00
N GLU A 126 21.33 1.09 -21.25
CA GLU A 126 19.95 0.88 -21.71
C GLU A 126 19.52 -0.59 -21.60
N TYR A 127 20.39 -1.53 -21.96
CA TYR A 127 20.05 -2.96 -21.93
C TYR A 127 19.96 -3.48 -20.50
N HIS A 128 20.80 -2.94 -19.62
CA HIS A 128 20.72 -3.20 -18.18
C HIS A 128 19.44 -2.62 -17.56
N LEU A 129 19.00 -1.43 -17.97
CA LEU A 129 17.71 -0.85 -17.57
C LEU A 129 16.54 -1.74 -18.03
N ASN A 130 16.49 -2.10 -19.31
CA ASN A 130 15.39 -2.90 -19.87
C ASN A 130 15.34 -4.30 -19.23
N LEU A 131 16.49 -4.91 -18.96
CA LEU A 131 16.58 -6.17 -18.21
C LEU A 131 16.05 -5.99 -16.77
N GLY A 132 16.46 -4.92 -16.08
CA GLY A 132 16.00 -4.62 -14.72
C GLY A 132 14.49 -4.44 -14.63
N ILE A 133 13.88 -3.72 -15.58
CA ILE A 133 12.42 -3.54 -15.65
C ILE A 133 11.72 -4.90 -15.87
N ALA A 134 12.16 -5.70 -16.85
CA ALA A 134 11.54 -6.99 -17.14
C ALA A 134 11.66 -7.99 -15.97
N LEU A 135 12.79 -7.98 -15.25
CA LEU A 135 12.98 -8.78 -14.05
C LEU A 135 12.05 -8.31 -12.91
N THR A 136 11.83 -7.00 -12.79
CA THR A 136 10.90 -6.42 -11.80
C THR A 136 9.46 -6.85 -12.10
N GLU A 137 9.01 -6.73 -13.35
CA GLU A 137 7.69 -7.18 -13.80
C GLU A 137 7.49 -8.69 -13.58
N LYS A 138 8.58 -9.49 -13.64
CA LYS A 138 8.56 -10.93 -13.35
C LYS A 138 8.60 -11.26 -11.85
N GLY A 139 8.90 -10.29 -10.99
CA GLY A 139 9.05 -10.49 -9.54
C GLY A 139 10.44 -10.98 -9.09
N ILE A 140 11.45 -10.98 -9.96
CA ILE A 140 12.83 -11.38 -9.63
C ILE A 140 13.61 -10.12 -9.20
N ILE A 141 13.35 -9.66 -7.99
CA ILE A 141 13.72 -8.31 -7.55
C ILE A 141 15.23 -8.13 -7.34
N GLU A 142 15.93 -9.12 -6.80
CA GLU A 142 17.36 -9.01 -6.52
C GLU A 142 18.19 -8.92 -7.80
N GLU A 143 17.87 -9.73 -8.81
CA GLU A 143 18.52 -9.64 -10.14
C GLU A 143 18.17 -8.33 -10.85
N ALA A 144 16.95 -7.81 -10.64
CA ALA A 144 16.53 -6.52 -11.19
C ALA A 144 17.39 -5.38 -10.65
N ILE A 145 17.53 -5.28 -9.32
CA ILE A 145 18.36 -4.25 -8.67
C ILE A 145 19.80 -4.36 -9.13
N ALA A 146 20.39 -5.56 -9.16
CA ALA A 146 21.76 -5.74 -9.61
C ALA A 146 21.97 -5.32 -11.08
N SER A 147 20.96 -5.52 -11.93
CA SER A 147 21.00 -5.06 -13.33
C SER A 147 20.91 -3.53 -13.42
N LEU A 148 20.04 -2.88 -12.65
CA LEU A 148 19.90 -1.43 -12.60
C LEU A 148 21.15 -0.74 -12.01
N GLU A 149 21.77 -1.31 -10.97
CA GLU A 149 23.04 -0.80 -10.42
C GLU A 149 24.19 -0.86 -11.44
N LYS A 150 24.23 -1.91 -12.28
CA LYS A 150 25.16 -1.97 -13.42
C LYS A 150 24.87 -0.88 -14.44
N ALA A 151 23.60 -0.59 -14.73
CA ALA A 151 23.25 0.53 -15.61
C ALA A 151 23.77 1.87 -15.07
N LEU A 152 23.68 2.11 -13.75
CA LEU A 152 24.25 3.32 -13.11
C LEU A 152 25.77 3.32 -13.08
N THR A 153 26.42 2.16 -13.02
CA THR A 153 27.88 2.07 -13.14
C THR A 153 28.35 2.52 -14.52
N ILE A 154 27.59 2.17 -15.57
CA ILE A 154 27.89 2.54 -16.96
C ILE A 154 27.50 4.01 -17.23
N ASN A 155 26.32 4.44 -16.78
CA ASN A 155 25.83 5.81 -16.90
C ASN A 155 25.31 6.31 -15.54
N PRO A 156 26.14 7.01 -14.75
CA PRO A 156 25.75 7.52 -13.43
C PRO A 156 24.59 8.52 -13.47
N ASN A 157 24.38 9.19 -14.59
CA ASN A 157 23.36 10.22 -14.78
C ASN A 157 22.13 9.69 -15.52
N TYR A 158 21.77 8.42 -15.32
CA TYR A 158 20.59 7.84 -15.97
C TYR A 158 19.34 7.98 -15.09
N GLN A 159 18.57 9.06 -15.32
CA GLN A 159 17.36 9.39 -14.55
C GLN A 159 16.37 8.22 -14.43
N GLN A 160 16.06 7.55 -15.55
CA GLN A 160 15.11 6.43 -15.59
C GLN A 160 15.53 5.23 -14.72
N VAL A 161 16.83 5.00 -14.54
CA VAL A 161 17.31 3.91 -13.68
C VAL A 161 17.06 4.24 -12.21
N ASN A 162 17.29 5.49 -11.80
CA ASN A 162 16.99 5.93 -10.45
C ASN A 162 15.46 5.91 -10.19
N MET A 163 14.64 6.23 -11.18
CA MET A 163 13.17 6.05 -11.09
C MET A 163 12.81 4.58 -10.83
N ALA A 164 13.28 3.66 -11.68
CA ALA A 164 12.98 2.24 -11.53
C ALA A 164 13.47 1.66 -10.19
N LEU A 165 14.65 2.06 -9.70
CA LEU A 165 15.11 1.69 -8.36
C LEU A 165 14.21 2.26 -7.26
N GLY A 166 13.75 3.50 -7.42
CA GLY A 166 12.80 4.12 -6.51
C GLY A 166 11.50 3.33 -6.39
N ASP A 167 10.90 2.96 -7.53
CA ASP A 167 9.64 2.21 -7.61
C ASP A 167 9.76 0.83 -6.95
N ILE A 168 10.88 0.14 -7.21
CA ILE A 168 11.20 -1.16 -6.57
C ILE A 168 11.27 -1.00 -5.05
N PHE A 169 12.03 -0.01 -4.56
CA PHE A 169 12.18 0.19 -3.12
C PHE A 169 10.89 0.64 -2.44
N GLN A 170 10.06 1.43 -3.12
CA GLN A 170 8.75 1.84 -2.63
C GLN A 170 7.80 0.66 -2.48
N THR A 171 7.80 -0.24 -3.47
CA THR A 171 7.03 -1.49 -3.44
C THR A 171 7.48 -2.40 -2.29
N GLN A 172 8.79 -2.48 -2.05
CA GLN A 172 9.35 -3.21 -0.89
C GLN A 172 9.13 -2.50 0.47
N GLY A 173 8.53 -1.30 0.50
CA GLY A 173 8.38 -0.50 1.71
C GLY A 173 9.69 0.08 2.27
N LYS A 174 10.78 0.03 1.50
CA LYS A 174 12.09 0.63 1.85
C LYS A 174 12.09 2.11 1.51
N LEU A 175 11.23 2.88 2.20
CA LEU A 175 10.89 4.27 1.85
C LEU A 175 12.11 5.20 1.77
N ASP A 176 13.09 5.06 2.66
CA ASP A 176 14.31 5.87 2.65
C ASP A 176 15.13 5.70 1.36
N LYS A 177 15.25 4.44 0.90
CA LYS A 177 15.94 4.13 -0.35
C LYS A 177 15.14 4.66 -1.54
N ALA A 178 13.81 4.52 -1.51
CA ALA A 178 12.93 5.04 -2.55
C ALA A 178 13.08 6.56 -2.71
N ILE A 179 12.95 7.30 -1.60
CA ILE A 179 13.13 8.75 -1.54
C ILE A 179 14.51 9.16 -2.07
N SER A 180 15.58 8.48 -1.63
CA SER A 180 16.93 8.79 -2.12
C SER A 180 17.07 8.58 -3.62
N SER A 181 16.45 7.54 -4.19
CA SER A 181 16.49 7.26 -5.61
C SER A 181 15.73 8.31 -6.42
N TYR A 182 14.51 8.70 -6.01
CA TYR A 182 13.76 9.75 -6.71
C TYR A 182 14.45 11.11 -6.65
N ILE A 183 15.06 11.47 -5.51
CA ILE A 183 15.85 12.71 -5.40
C ILE A 183 17.04 12.68 -6.37
N LYS A 184 17.73 11.55 -6.52
CA LYS A 184 18.80 11.39 -7.52
C LYS A 184 18.27 11.51 -8.94
N ALA A 185 17.09 10.95 -9.23
CA ALA A 185 16.46 11.10 -10.53
C ALA A 185 16.20 12.59 -10.85
N LEU A 186 15.69 13.36 -9.87
CA LEU A 186 15.41 14.79 -10.02
C LEU A 186 16.67 15.68 -10.09
N SER A 187 17.79 15.27 -9.48
CA SER A 187 19.01 16.09 -9.46
C SER A 187 19.86 16.00 -10.74
N ILE A 188 19.60 15.02 -11.60
CA ILE A 188 20.38 14.74 -12.81
C ILE A 188 20.18 15.82 -13.89
N ASP A 189 19.02 16.49 -13.96
CA ASP A 189 18.80 17.55 -14.95
C ASP A 189 18.11 18.81 -14.39
N PRO A 190 18.90 19.76 -13.83
CA PRO A 190 18.41 21.07 -13.42
C PRO A 190 18.19 22.05 -14.59
N LYS A 191 18.67 21.75 -15.82
CA LYS A 191 18.65 22.71 -16.95
C LYS A 191 17.36 22.67 -17.76
N TYR A 192 16.57 21.60 -17.65
CA TYR A 192 15.24 21.49 -18.25
C TYR A 192 14.10 21.71 -17.23
N SER A 193 14.42 22.36 -16.10
CA SER A 193 13.69 22.38 -14.83
C SER A 193 12.36 23.16 -14.76
N LYS A 194 11.78 23.69 -15.84
CA LYS A 194 10.51 24.46 -15.70
C LYS A 194 9.52 24.17 -16.82
N ASN A 195 8.76 23.08 -16.71
CA ASN A 195 7.46 22.86 -17.37
C ASN A 195 7.39 21.94 -18.60
N GLN A 196 8.43 21.15 -18.95
CA GLN A 196 8.34 20.29 -20.16
C GLN A 196 8.98 18.89 -20.08
N ASN A 197 9.43 18.41 -18.92
CA ASN A 197 9.96 17.03 -18.79
C ASN A 197 8.95 16.12 -18.05
N PRO A 198 8.23 15.21 -18.74
CA PRO A 198 7.31 14.26 -18.11
C PRO A 198 7.98 13.44 -17.01
N ASN A 199 9.26 13.09 -17.18
CA ASN A 199 10.01 12.30 -16.20
C ASN A 199 10.19 13.05 -14.86
N ASN A 200 10.13 14.38 -14.85
CA ASN A 200 10.20 15.16 -13.61
C ASN A 200 8.85 15.18 -12.90
N PHE A 201 7.74 15.23 -13.64
CA PHE A 201 6.41 15.13 -13.05
C PHE A 201 6.22 13.78 -12.37
N ASP A 202 6.50 12.67 -13.07
CA ASP A 202 6.37 11.32 -12.52
C ASP A 202 7.30 11.11 -11.31
N ALA A 203 8.53 11.63 -11.37
CA ALA A 203 9.47 11.59 -10.25
C ALA A 203 8.98 12.37 -9.02
N LEU A 204 8.41 13.57 -9.21
CA LEU A 204 7.83 14.36 -8.13
C LEU A 204 6.60 13.65 -7.54
N LEU A 205 5.75 13.07 -8.37
CA LEU A 205 4.56 12.33 -7.94
C LEU A 205 4.96 11.12 -7.07
N SER A 206 5.90 10.29 -7.54
CA SER A 206 6.41 9.14 -6.80
C SER A 206 7.16 9.55 -5.53
N LEU A 207 7.96 10.62 -5.57
CA LEU A 207 8.65 11.17 -4.40
C LEU A 207 7.66 11.68 -3.35
N GLY A 208 6.65 12.45 -3.78
CA GLY A 208 5.58 12.96 -2.90
C GLY A 208 4.87 11.81 -2.20
N MET A 209 4.59 10.71 -2.92
CA MET A 209 3.95 9.52 -2.37
C MET A 209 4.86 8.78 -1.38
N ALA A 210 6.15 8.65 -1.69
CA ALA A 210 7.11 8.03 -0.78
C ALA A 210 7.31 8.84 0.51
N LEU A 211 7.34 10.17 0.40
CA LEU A 211 7.39 11.09 1.55
C LEU A 211 6.12 11.02 2.40
N TYR A 212 4.95 11.00 1.76
CA TYR A 212 3.65 10.81 2.44
C TYR A 212 3.64 9.50 3.24
N ARG A 213 3.98 8.37 2.61
CA ARG A 213 4.02 7.06 3.26
C ARG A 213 5.03 6.98 4.41
N ARG A 214 6.08 7.79 4.37
CA ARG A 214 7.07 7.90 5.44
C ARG A 214 6.58 8.78 6.61
N GLY A 215 5.54 9.59 6.40
CA GLY A 215 5.05 10.57 7.37
C GLY A 215 5.71 11.95 7.26
N ASN A 216 6.53 12.18 6.23
CA ASN A 216 7.16 13.48 5.96
C ASN A 216 6.16 14.39 5.22
N LEU A 217 5.08 14.77 5.92
CA LEU A 217 3.92 15.41 5.31
C LEU A 217 4.22 16.80 4.73
N LYS A 218 5.16 17.56 5.30
CA LYS A 218 5.51 18.90 4.81
C LYS A 218 6.28 18.82 3.49
N GLU A 219 7.28 17.95 3.43
CA GLU A 219 8.07 17.72 2.22
C GLU A 219 7.22 17.10 1.12
N SER A 220 6.31 16.19 1.48
CA SER A 220 5.34 15.61 0.56
C SER A 220 4.46 16.68 -0.09
N GLN A 221 3.89 17.60 0.71
CA GLN A 221 3.11 18.72 0.21
C GLN A 221 3.90 19.57 -0.79
N ILE A 222 5.10 20.04 -0.40
CA ILE A 222 5.94 20.88 -1.28
C ILE A 222 6.24 20.17 -2.59
N THR A 223 6.49 18.86 -2.54
CA THR A 223 6.81 18.06 -3.72
C THR A 223 5.60 17.92 -4.64
N TYR A 224 4.40 17.73 -4.11
CA TYR A 224 3.18 17.71 -4.92
C TYR A 224 2.81 19.08 -5.47
N GLU A 225 3.05 20.17 -4.73
CA GLU A 225 2.89 21.53 -5.25
C GLU A 225 3.79 21.76 -6.48
N GLN A 226 5.05 21.31 -6.43
CA GLN A 226 5.96 21.33 -7.58
C GLN A 226 5.45 20.48 -8.76
N ALA A 227 4.83 19.33 -8.49
CA ALA A 227 4.23 18.51 -9.55
C ALA A 227 3.02 19.23 -10.18
N LEU A 228 2.18 19.91 -9.40
CA LEU A 228 1.06 20.70 -9.88
C LEU A 228 1.48 21.97 -10.62
N GLU A 229 2.65 22.54 -10.33
CA GLU A 229 3.21 23.63 -11.17
C GLU A 229 3.48 23.16 -12.61
N ILE A 230 3.85 21.88 -12.80
CA ILE A 230 4.09 21.28 -14.12
C ILE A 230 2.77 20.88 -14.78
N ASN A 231 1.88 20.23 -14.03
CA ASN A 231 0.56 19.80 -14.51
C ASN A 231 -0.56 20.15 -13.50
N PRO A 232 -1.16 21.35 -13.62
CA PRO A 232 -2.15 21.85 -12.66
C PRO A 232 -3.45 21.05 -12.58
N HIS A 233 -3.76 20.26 -13.62
CA HIS A 233 -4.99 19.48 -13.72
C HIS A 233 -4.76 17.98 -13.57
N SER A 234 -3.60 17.56 -13.04
CA SER A 234 -3.36 16.16 -12.72
C SER A 234 -4.27 15.72 -11.57
N THR A 235 -5.30 14.93 -11.91
CA THR A 235 -6.24 14.38 -10.92
C THR A 235 -5.57 13.43 -9.93
N GLU A 236 -4.55 12.69 -10.37
CA GLU A 236 -3.75 11.84 -9.51
C GLU A 236 -2.98 12.67 -8.47
N CYS A 237 -2.31 13.74 -8.91
CA CYS A 237 -1.59 14.63 -8.00
C CYS A 237 -2.54 15.36 -7.04
N LEU A 238 -3.69 15.85 -7.53
CA LEU A 238 -4.73 16.48 -6.70
C LEU A 238 -5.29 15.52 -5.65
N THR A 239 -5.51 14.25 -6.01
CA THR A 239 -5.96 13.21 -5.07
C THR A 239 -4.91 12.94 -3.99
N ASN A 240 -3.64 12.83 -4.39
CA ASN A 240 -2.55 12.52 -3.47
C ASN A 240 -2.19 13.69 -2.53
N ILE A 241 -2.21 14.93 -3.03
CA ILE A 241 -1.99 16.11 -2.18
C ILE A 241 -3.17 16.35 -1.22
N ALA A 242 -4.42 16.04 -1.63
CA ALA A 242 -5.57 16.09 -0.75
C ALA A 242 -5.41 15.15 0.46
N ALA A 243 -4.96 13.91 0.23
CA ALA A 243 -4.65 12.98 1.31
C ALA A 243 -3.55 13.52 2.24
N THR A 244 -2.54 14.20 1.68
CA THR A 244 -1.49 14.86 2.46
C THR A 244 -2.04 15.97 3.35
N PHE A 245 -2.89 16.85 2.80
CA PHE A 245 -3.55 17.90 3.59
C PHE A 245 -4.48 17.33 4.67
N TYR A 246 -5.20 16.26 4.37
CA TYR A 246 -6.03 15.57 5.35
C TYR A 246 -5.23 15.06 6.55
N GLU A 247 -4.11 14.36 6.31
CA GLU A 247 -3.21 13.88 7.38
C GLU A 247 -2.53 15.01 8.17
N GLN A 248 -2.36 16.19 7.56
CA GLN A 248 -1.90 17.40 8.25
C GLN A 248 -3.01 18.07 9.10
N GLY A 249 -4.26 17.60 9.03
CA GLY A 249 -5.42 18.22 9.66
C GLY A 249 -5.97 19.45 8.92
N ARG A 250 -5.51 19.70 7.69
CA ARG A 250 -5.95 20.79 6.81
C ARG A 250 -7.13 20.34 5.95
N VAL A 251 -8.22 19.99 6.63
CA VAL A 251 -9.38 19.34 6.03
C VAL A 251 -10.09 20.22 5.00
N ASP A 252 -10.06 21.54 5.20
CA ASP A 252 -10.59 22.56 4.27
C ASP A 252 -9.94 22.50 2.89
N ILE A 253 -8.60 22.41 2.85
CA ILE A 253 -7.85 22.33 1.59
C ILE A 253 -8.03 20.95 0.96
N ALA A 254 -8.00 19.88 1.76
CA ALA A 254 -8.24 18.52 1.27
C ALA A 254 -9.58 18.40 0.54
N GLU A 255 -10.64 19.02 1.09
CA GLU A 255 -11.97 19.07 0.49
C GLU A 255 -11.95 19.81 -0.85
N ALA A 256 -11.32 20.98 -0.91
CA ALA A 256 -11.18 21.74 -2.16
C ALA A 256 -10.43 20.95 -3.25
N CYS A 257 -9.37 20.23 -2.88
CA CYS A 257 -8.62 19.38 -3.82
C CYS A 257 -9.45 18.20 -4.32
N TYR A 258 -10.15 17.46 -3.46
CA TYR A 258 -11.03 16.37 -3.90
C TYR A 258 -12.20 16.88 -4.74
N GLN A 259 -12.80 18.02 -4.37
CA GLN A 259 -13.84 18.65 -5.17
C GLN A 259 -13.33 19.03 -6.56
N ALA A 260 -12.12 19.58 -6.67
CA ALA A 260 -11.51 19.88 -7.97
C ALA A 260 -11.36 18.63 -8.85
N VAL A 261 -11.05 17.46 -8.26
CA VAL A 261 -11.02 16.18 -9.00
C VAL A 261 -12.41 15.79 -9.50
N VAL A 262 -13.45 15.94 -8.68
CA VAL A 262 -14.85 15.70 -9.06
C VAL A 262 -15.28 16.66 -10.17
N ASP A 263 -14.89 17.92 -10.11
CA ASP A 263 -15.23 18.93 -11.13
C ASP A 263 -14.54 18.64 -12.47
N LEU A 264 -13.28 18.17 -12.44
CA LEU A 264 -12.53 17.77 -13.63
C LEU A 264 -13.08 16.49 -14.25
N ILE A 265 -13.49 15.51 -13.44
CA ILE A 265 -14.04 14.23 -13.90
C ILE A 265 -15.31 13.85 -13.12
N PRO A 266 -16.47 14.44 -13.47
CA PRO A 266 -17.72 14.22 -12.72
C PRO A 266 -18.23 12.79 -12.70
N THR A 267 -17.76 11.95 -13.64
CA THR A 267 -18.11 10.54 -13.75
C THR A 267 -17.10 9.61 -13.06
N SER A 268 -16.08 10.14 -12.39
CA SER A 268 -15.07 9.34 -11.70
C SER A 268 -15.64 8.74 -10.41
N THR A 269 -15.78 7.42 -10.38
CA THR A 269 -16.20 6.68 -9.17
C THR A 269 -15.26 6.94 -7.99
N ASP A 270 -13.95 6.89 -8.21
CA ASP A 270 -12.95 7.07 -7.14
C ASP A 270 -12.93 8.49 -6.58
N ALA A 271 -13.15 9.50 -7.43
CA ALA A 271 -13.22 10.89 -6.99
C ALA A 271 -14.37 11.11 -6.00
N HIS A 272 -15.56 10.59 -6.33
CA HIS A 272 -16.72 10.64 -5.45
C HIS A 272 -16.53 9.83 -4.17
N ILE A 273 -15.88 8.66 -4.24
CA ILE A 273 -15.56 7.86 -3.04
C ILE A 273 -14.63 8.63 -2.09
N ASN A 274 -13.56 9.25 -2.62
CA ASN A 274 -12.59 9.99 -1.82
C ASN A 274 -13.21 11.23 -1.17
N LEU A 275 -14.01 12.00 -1.91
CA LEU A 275 -14.75 13.13 -1.37
C LEU A 275 -15.77 12.68 -0.31
N GLY A 276 -16.55 11.63 -0.61
CA GLY A 276 -17.52 11.07 0.33
C GLY A 276 -16.85 10.57 1.62
N PHE A 277 -15.67 9.96 1.53
CA PHE A 277 -14.88 9.58 2.69
C PHE A 277 -14.50 10.80 3.53
N LEU A 278 -13.94 11.84 2.92
CA LEU A 278 -13.56 13.05 3.64
C LEU A 278 -14.75 13.71 4.35
N LEU A 279 -15.88 13.88 3.64
CA LEU A 279 -17.11 14.45 4.19
C LEU A 279 -17.65 13.62 5.37
N SER A 280 -17.52 12.28 5.31
CA SER A 280 -17.90 11.41 6.42
C SER A 280 -17.06 11.66 7.69
N GLN A 281 -15.77 11.98 7.54
CA GLN A 281 -14.88 12.30 8.67
C GLN A 281 -15.20 13.67 9.27
N GLN A 282 -15.74 14.58 8.47
CA GLN A 282 -16.28 15.87 8.93
C GLN A 282 -17.70 15.77 9.51
N GLU A 283 -18.27 14.57 9.64
CA GLU A 283 -19.65 14.32 10.07
C GLU A 283 -20.73 14.94 9.15
N LYS A 284 -20.35 15.37 7.94
CA LYS A 284 -21.26 15.83 6.88
C LYS A 284 -21.90 14.63 6.17
N TYR A 285 -22.66 13.84 6.92
CA TYR A 285 -23.11 12.52 6.48
C TYR A 285 -24.03 12.55 5.26
N ASP A 286 -24.91 13.56 5.14
CA ASP A 286 -25.84 13.62 4.02
C ASP A 286 -25.12 13.93 2.70
N GLU A 287 -24.12 14.82 2.72
CA GLU A 287 -23.26 15.13 1.57
C GLU A 287 -22.38 13.92 1.19
N ALA A 288 -21.84 13.21 2.19
CA ALA A 288 -21.11 11.97 1.96
C ALA A 288 -21.97 10.89 1.28
N ILE A 289 -23.23 10.74 1.72
CA ILE A 289 -24.19 9.81 1.11
C ILE A 289 -24.43 10.16 -0.36
N GLU A 290 -24.59 11.44 -0.70
CA GLU A 290 -24.78 11.86 -2.10
C GLU A 290 -23.55 11.57 -2.97
N CYS A 291 -22.34 11.76 -2.44
CA CYS A 291 -21.11 11.36 -3.13
C CYS A 291 -21.07 9.85 -3.40
N TYR A 292 -21.33 9.01 -2.39
CA TYR A 292 -21.36 7.56 -2.59
C TYR A 292 -22.47 7.11 -3.55
N LYS A 293 -23.64 7.75 -3.53
CA LYS A 293 -24.69 7.49 -4.53
C LYS A 293 -24.26 7.90 -5.94
N ALA A 294 -23.55 9.02 -6.09
CA ALA A 294 -23.00 9.45 -7.37
C ALA A 294 -21.99 8.43 -7.91
N ALA A 295 -21.10 7.90 -7.07
CA ALA A 295 -20.20 6.81 -7.41
C ALA A 295 -20.99 5.55 -7.85
N LEU A 296 -22.01 5.15 -7.09
CA LEU A 296 -22.86 3.97 -7.39
C LEU A 296 -23.73 4.13 -8.64
N LYS A 297 -23.98 5.37 -9.10
CA LYS A 297 -24.66 5.63 -10.37
C LYS A 297 -23.77 5.27 -11.56
N GLN A 298 -22.46 5.47 -11.44
CA GLN A 298 -21.48 5.14 -12.49
C GLN A 298 -21.10 3.67 -12.44
N ASP A 299 -20.86 3.14 -11.23
CA ASP A 299 -20.58 1.74 -11.00
C ASP A 299 -21.47 1.19 -9.86
N GLN A 300 -22.55 0.53 -10.23
CA GLN A 300 -23.51 -0.06 -9.29
C GLN A 300 -22.90 -1.17 -8.42
N ASN A 301 -21.76 -1.73 -8.83
CA ASN A 301 -21.09 -2.84 -8.15
C ASN A 301 -19.79 -2.41 -7.44
N SER A 302 -19.54 -1.10 -7.33
CA SER A 302 -18.37 -0.58 -6.60
C SER A 302 -18.44 -0.96 -5.12
N VAL A 303 -17.67 -1.97 -4.71
CA VAL A 303 -17.62 -2.45 -3.33
C VAL A 303 -17.19 -1.33 -2.37
N ASN A 304 -16.22 -0.50 -2.78
CA ASN A 304 -15.74 0.63 -1.98
C ASN A 304 -16.83 1.68 -1.74
N ALA A 305 -17.64 2.02 -2.75
CA ALA A 305 -18.75 2.94 -2.57
C ALA A 305 -19.87 2.35 -1.70
N ILE A 306 -20.20 1.06 -1.85
CA ILE A 306 -21.19 0.38 -0.99
C ILE A 306 -20.69 0.35 0.46
N ALA A 307 -19.41 0.04 0.68
CA ALA A 307 -18.81 -0.03 2.01
C ALA A 307 -18.73 1.36 2.67
N GLY A 308 -18.32 2.39 1.92
CA GLY A 308 -18.32 3.78 2.41
C GLY A 308 -19.71 4.26 2.80
N LEU A 309 -20.72 3.96 1.98
CA LEU A 309 -22.12 4.25 2.29
C LEU A 309 -22.58 3.51 3.56
N ALA A 310 -22.22 2.24 3.70
CA ALA A 310 -22.54 1.44 4.88
C ALA A 310 -21.88 1.98 6.16
N GLU A 311 -20.64 2.46 6.08
CA GLU A 311 -19.95 3.08 7.22
C GLU A 311 -20.70 4.35 7.69
N VAL A 312 -21.15 5.20 6.76
CA VAL A 312 -21.94 6.40 7.08
C VAL A 312 -23.28 6.05 7.73
N PHE A 313 -24.01 5.06 7.19
CA PHE A 313 -25.26 4.61 7.82
C PHE A 313 -25.04 3.97 9.20
N GLY A 314 -23.90 3.29 9.41
CA GLY A 314 -23.49 2.79 10.72
C GLY A 314 -23.29 3.92 11.73
N LYS A 315 -22.64 5.03 11.33
CA LYS A 315 -22.52 6.24 12.17
C LYS A 315 -23.87 6.87 12.52
N LYS A 316 -24.83 6.83 11.60
CA LYS A 316 -26.23 7.24 11.82
C LYS A 316 -27.06 6.19 12.58
N SER A 317 -26.45 5.09 13.03
CA SER A 317 -27.11 3.95 13.70
C SER A 317 -28.22 3.28 12.89
N ASP A 318 -28.25 3.47 11.56
CA ASP A 318 -29.19 2.77 10.67
C ASP A 318 -28.62 1.41 10.25
N TRP A 319 -28.54 0.52 11.25
CA TRP A 319 -27.96 -0.81 11.07
C TRP A 319 -28.75 -1.69 10.10
N LYS A 320 -30.05 -1.42 9.89
CA LYS A 320 -30.87 -2.12 8.90
C LYS A 320 -30.39 -1.86 7.49
N THR A 321 -30.05 -0.61 7.17
CA THR A 321 -29.47 -0.25 5.87
C THR A 321 -28.06 -0.84 5.74
N VAL A 322 -27.24 -0.78 6.79
CA VAL A 322 -25.91 -1.43 6.82
C VAL A 322 -25.99 -2.91 6.48
N PHE A 323 -26.93 -3.63 7.09
CA PHE A 323 -27.19 -5.04 6.82
C PHE A 323 -27.47 -5.29 5.34
N GLN A 324 -28.37 -4.53 4.72
CA GLN A 324 -28.71 -4.67 3.30
C GLN A 324 -27.51 -4.39 2.38
N LEU A 325 -26.69 -3.39 2.71
CA LEU A 325 -25.50 -3.03 1.94
C LEU A 325 -24.44 -4.13 2.01
N TYR A 326 -24.17 -4.70 3.19
CA TYR A 326 -23.23 -5.82 3.30
C TYR A 326 -23.76 -7.13 2.68
N GLN A 327 -25.09 -7.36 2.67
CA GLN A 327 -25.67 -8.43 1.86
C GLN A 327 -25.42 -8.22 0.36
N LYS A 328 -25.45 -6.97 -0.12
CA LYS A 328 -25.11 -6.65 -1.51
C LYS A 328 -23.63 -6.92 -1.79
N ILE A 329 -22.72 -6.51 -0.90
CA ILE A 329 -21.28 -6.81 -1.04
C ILE A 329 -21.05 -8.32 -1.13
N LEU A 330 -21.67 -9.11 -0.25
CA LEU A 330 -21.51 -10.57 -0.24
C LEU A 330 -22.10 -11.29 -1.48
N LYS A 331 -23.02 -10.65 -2.21
CA LYS A 331 -23.46 -11.15 -3.53
C LYS A 331 -22.42 -10.92 -4.63
N LEU A 332 -21.59 -9.88 -4.48
CA LEU A 332 -20.52 -9.54 -5.41
C LEU A 332 -19.24 -10.33 -5.10
N ASP A 333 -18.93 -10.47 -3.81
CA ASP A 333 -17.81 -11.27 -3.31
C ASP A 333 -18.27 -12.13 -2.13
N SER A 334 -18.58 -13.39 -2.42
CA SER A 334 -19.03 -14.36 -1.41
C SER A 334 -17.92 -14.88 -0.51
N ASN A 335 -16.66 -14.51 -0.76
CA ASN A 335 -15.48 -14.95 -0.01
C ASN A 335 -14.82 -13.80 0.79
N SER A 336 -15.51 -12.68 1.00
CA SER A 336 -15.00 -11.57 1.82
C SER A 336 -15.22 -11.81 3.31
N ALA A 337 -14.15 -12.10 4.05
CA ALA A 337 -14.20 -12.25 5.51
C ALA A 337 -14.68 -10.97 6.21
N ASP A 338 -14.17 -9.80 5.78
CA ASP A 338 -14.57 -8.49 6.32
C ASP A 338 -16.06 -8.21 6.12
N ALA A 339 -16.60 -8.55 4.94
CA ALA A 339 -18.02 -8.34 4.67
C ALA A 339 -18.91 -9.23 5.55
N TYR A 340 -18.54 -10.48 5.80
CA TYR A 340 -19.25 -11.35 6.76
C TYR A 340 -19.16 -10.80 8.19
N ALA A 341 -17.98 -10.32 8.61
CA ALA A 341 -17.83 -9.73 9.95
C ALA A 341 -18.69 -8.48 10.11
N LYS A 342 -18.71 -7.59 9.12
CA LYS A 342 -19.55 -6.38 9.14
C LYS A 342 -21.04 -6.70 9.04
N LEU A 343 -21.43 -7.72 8.27
CA LEU A 343 -22.81 -8.24 8.27
C LEU A 343 -23.21 -8.75 9.65
N GLY A 344 -22.35 -9.54 10.31
CA GLY A 344 -22.55 -10.02 11.68
C GLY A 344 -22.71 -8.87 12.68
N ILE A 345 -21.86 -7.84 12.59
CA ILE A 345 -21.98 -6.62 13.43
C ILE A 345 -23.34 -5.98 13.21
N SER A 346 -23.76 -5.77 11.95
CA SER A 346 -25.06 -5.15 11.66
C SER A 346 -26.24 -5.97 12.23
N LEU A 347 -26.19 -7.31 12.15
CA LEU A 347 -27.20 -8.18 12.74
C LEU A 347 -27.26 -8.06 14.27
N ARG A 348 -26.10 -8.06 14.93
CA ARG A 348 -25.99 -7.89 16.38
C ARG A 348 -26.59 -6.55 16.82
N GLU A 349 -26.25 -5.45 16.14
CA GLU A 349 -26.77 -4.12 16.46
C GLU A 349 -28.29 -3.96 16.21
N ILE A 350 -28.87 -4.74 15.28
CA ILE A 350 -30.34 -4.83 15.10
C ILE A 350 -31.00 -5.69 16.20
N GLY A 351 -30.22 -6.32 17.10
CA GLY A 351 -30.70 -7.21 18.16
C GLY A 351 -30.86 -8.67 17.72
N LYS A 352 -30.28 -9.06 16.58
CA LYS A 352 -30.34 -10.42 16.02
C LYS A 352 -29.03 -11.18 16.26
N SER A 353 -28.51 -11.15 17.49
CA SER A 353 -27.20 -11.76 17.82
C SER A 353 -27.13 -13.27 17.51
N LYS A 354 -28.25 -14.00 17.57
CA LYS A 354 -28.32 -15.41 17.16
C LYS A 354 -28.05 -15.62 15.66
N GLU A 355 -28.50 -14.69 14.81
CA GLU A 355 -28.24 -14.72 13.36
C GLU A 355 -26.83 -14.20 13.03
N ALA A 356 -26.23 -13.37 13.90
CA ALA A 356 -24.90 -12.80 13.74
C ALA A 356 -23.78 -13.84 13.92
N ILE A 357 -23.92 -14.75 14.89
CA ILE A 357 -22.93 -15.81 15.20
C ILE A 357 -22.42 -16.55 13.95
N PRO A 358 -23.28 -17.16 13.10
CA PRO A 358 -22.79 -17.88 11.91
C PRO A 358 -22.07 -16.98 10.89
N GLN A 359 -22.33 -15.67 10.89
CA GLN A 359 -21.59 -14.74 10.02
C GLN A 359 -20.17 -14.52 10.54
N PHE A 360 -19.97 -14.39 11.85
CA PHE A 360 -18.63 -14.30 12.44
C PHE A 360 -17.85 -15.60 12.27
N GLU A 361 -18.49 -16.75 12.49
CA GLU A 361 -17.88 -18.06 12.24
C GLU A 361 -17.47 -18.20 10.77
N LYS A 362 -18.32 -17.73 9.83
CA LYS A 362 -17.98 -17.72 8.40
C LYS A 362 -16.77 -16.81 8.11
N ALA A 363 -16.73 -15.61 8.67
CA ALA A 363 -15.58 -14.71 8.53
C ALA A 363 -14.29 -15.37 9.04
N ILE A 364 -14.34 -16.03 10.21
CA ILE A 364 -13.21 -16.76 10.80
C ILE A 364 -12.80 -17.97 9.94
N SER A 365 -13.76 -18.66 9.32
CA SER A 365 -13.44 -19.80 8.43
C SER A 365 -12.69 -19.38 7.16
N ILE A 366 -12.93 -18.16 6.66
CA ILE A 366 -12.26 -17.58 5.49
C ILE A 366 -10.90 -17.02 5.91
N ASN A 367 -10.87 -16.26 7.01
CA ASN A 367 -9.65 -15.71 7.59
C ASN A 367 -9.58 -16.09 9.08
N ASN A 368 -8.79 -17.12 9.39
CA ASN A 368 -8.62 -17.67 10.73
C ASN A 368 -8.01 -16.69 11.75
N ARG A 369 -7.48 -15.55 11.29
CA ARG A 369 -6.91 -14.46 12.10
C ARG A 369 -7.81 -13.22 12.14
N HIS A 370 -9.08 -13.32 11.73
CA HIS A 370 -9.96 -12.16 11.61
C HIS A 370 -10.38 -11.56 12.97
N ILE A 371 -9.58 -10.61 13.46
CA ILE A 371 -9.66 -10.02 14.81
C ILE A 371 -11.05 -9.47 15.15
N LYS A 372 -11.64 -8.65 14.27
CA LYS A 372 -12.99 -8.10 14.49
C LYS A 372 -14.06 -9.18 14.60
N ALA A 373 -13.87 -10.32 13.94
CA ALA A 373 -14.86 -11.40 13.96
C ALA A 373 -14.78 -12.18 15.28
N TYR A 374 -13.59 -12.49 15.78
CA TYR A 374 -13.43 -13.07 17.12
C TYR A 374 -13.99 -12.17 18.21
N ALA A 375 -13.64 -10.88 18.17
CA ALA A 375 -14.13 -9.90 19.14
C ALA A 375 -15.66 -9.86 19.19
N ASN A 376 -16.32 -9.80 18.03
CA ASN A 376 -17.78 -9.70 17.99
C ASN A 376 -18.50 -11.05 18.12
N LEU A 377 -17.85 -12.17 17.80
CA LEU A 377 -18.37 -13.51 18.09
C LEU A 377 -18.52 -13.71 19.60
N GLY A 378 -17.49 -13.37 20.38
CA GLY A 378 -17.56 -13.45 21.84
C GLY A 378 -18.71 -12.61 22.40
N LEU A 379 -18.87 -11.38 21.91
CA LEU A 379 -19.98 -10.50 22.32
C LEU A 379 -21.35 -11.06 21.91
N ALA A 380 -21.49 -11.57 20.69
CA ALA A 380 -22.75 -12.15 20.21
C ALA A 380 -23.14 -13.43 20.99
N LEU A 381 -22.16 -14.23 21.42
CA LEU A 381 -22.37 -15.39 22.29
C LEU A 381 -22.86 -14.97 23.68
N GLN A 382 -22.31 -13.90 24.26
CA GLN A 382 -22.80 -13.32 25.52
C GLN A 382 -24.23 -12.80 25.38
N ASP A 383 -24.54 -12.08 24.29
CA ASP A 383 -25.88 -11.53 24.02
C ASP A 383 -26.97 -12.62 24.00
N VAL A 384 -26.64 -13.84 23.56
CA VAL A 384 -27.56 -14.99 23.51
C VAL A 384 -27.45 -15.93 24.72
N GLY A 385 -26.69 -15.56 25.75
CA GLY A 385 -26.54 -16.33 26.99
C GLY A 385 -25.64 -17.57 26.91
N LYS A 386 -24.85 -17.72 25.83
CA LYS A 386 -23.88 -18.82 25.65
C LYS A 386 -22.55 -18.52 26.36
N GLN A 387 -22.60 -18.33 27.67
CA GLN A 387 -21.44 -17.88 28.47
C GLN A 387 -20.25 -18.83 28.41
N SER A 388 -20.47 -20.15 28.39
CA SER A 388 -19.38 -21.14 28.30
C SER A 388 -18.60 -21.02 27.00
N GLU A 389 -19.27 -20.77 25.86
CA GLU A 389 -18.62 -20.58 24.56
C GLU A 389 -17.89 -19.22 24.51
N ALA A 390 -18.52 -18.16 25.01
CA ALA A 390 -17.90 -16.84 25.10
C ALA A 390 -16.64 -16.83 25.97
N LYS A 391 -16.61 -17.62 27.06
CA LYS A 391 -15.47 -17.73 27.96
C LYS A 391 -14.23 -18.30 27.27
N PHE A 392 -14.36 -19.21 26.29
CA PHE A 392 -13.21 -19.68 25.52
C PHE A 392 -12.62 -18.61 24.60
N ILE A 393 -13.44 -17.63 24.18
CA ILE A 393 -12.96 -16.47 23.41
C ILE A 393 -12.33 -15.46 24.36
N PHE A 394 -12.98 -15.14 25.48
CA PHE A 394 -12.51 -14.14 26.45
C PHE A 394 -11.89 -14.74 27.71
N ASP A 395 -11.04 -15.78 27.56
CA ASP A 395 -10.32 -16.36 28.70
C ASP A 395 -9.14 -15.46 29.11
N TYR A 396 -9.44 -14.33 29.76
CA TYR A 396 -8.43 -13.37 30.15
C TYR A 396 -7.39 -13.94 31.10
N SER A 397 -7.78 -14.87 31.97
CA SER A 397 -6.88 -15.55 32.91
C SER A 397 -5.74 -16.28 32.21
N GLU A 398 -6.04 -17.01 31.14
CA GLU A 398 -5.08 -17.84 30.42
C GLU A 398 -4.36 -17.06 29.30
N LEU A 399 -5.10 -16.18 28.61
CA LEU A 399 -4.64 -15.54 27.40
C LEU A 399 -3.92 -14.20 27.63
N VAL A 400 -4.11 -13.54 28.79
CA VAL A 400 -3.34 -12.35 29.17
C VAL A 400 -2.07 -12.77 29.92
N ALA A 401 -0.93 -12.71 29.24
CA ALA A 401 0.37 -13.02 29.84
C ALA A 401 1.04 -11.79 30.44
N LYS A 402 1.75 -12.00 31.54
CA LYS A 402 2.46 -10.97 32.31
C LYS A 402 3.91 -11.38 32.47
N TYR A 403 4.82 -10.56 31.98
CA TYR A 403 6.27 -10.79 32.02
C TYR A 403 6.94 -9.61 32.73
N GLN A 404 7.64 -9.87 33.84
CA GLN A 404 8.40 -8.83 34.52
C GLN A 404 9.82 -8.79 33.95
N PHE A 405 10.22 -7.64 33.42
CA PHE A 405 11.60 -7.43 33.01
C PHE A 405 12.46 -7.37 34.27
N THR A 406 13.58 -8.08 34.26
CA THR A 406 14.58 -8.07 35.34
C THR A 406 15.88 -7.42 34.89
N SER A 407 16.23 -7.59 33.61
CA SER A 407 17.41 -7.00 32.98
C SER A 407 17.22 -6.85 31.48
N ILE A 408 18.04 -5.98 30.90
CA ILE A 408 18.15 -5.80 29.46
C ILE A 408 19.61 -5.61 29.05
N GLU A 409 20.00 -6.28 27.98
CA GLU A 409 21.37 -6.30 27.47
C GLU A 409 21.83 -4.89 27.10
N GLY A 410 22.97 -4.45 27.64
CA GLY A 410 23.53 -3.11 27.41
C GLY A 410 23.26 -2.10 28.54
N TRP A 411 22.47 -2.44 29.55
CA TRP A 411 22.18 -1.57 30.70
C TRP A 411 22.55 -2.22 32.03
N GLN A 412 22.99 -1.40 32.99
CA GLN A 412 23.37 -1.87 34.33
C GLN A 412 22.21 -2.49 35.10
N ASN A 413 21.01 -1.91 34.96
CA ASN A 413 19.79 -2.37 35.59
C ASN A 413 18.57 -1.82 34.83
N LEU A 414 17.38 -2.31 35.17
CA LEU A 414 16.14 -1.91 34.51
C LEU A 414 15.78 -0.44 34.72
N THR A 415 16.11 0.13 35.88
CA THR A 415 15.84 1.54 36.18
C THR A 415 16.61 2.46 35.23
N ALA A 416 17.90 2.18 35.01
CA ALA A 416 18.72 2.91 34.04
C ALA A 416 18.15 2.80 32.62
N TYR A 417 17.73 1.60 32.22
CA TYR A 417 17.09 1.40 30.92
C TYR A 417 15.78 2.18 30.77
N ASN A 418 14.89 2.10 31.76
CA ASN A 418 13.61 2.82 31.71
C ASN A 418 13.82 4.34 31.72
N HIS A 419 14.88 4.84 32.38
CA HIS A 419 15.27 6.24 32.31
C HIS A 419 15.64 6.65 30.88
N ASP A 420 16.56 5.93 30.23
CA ASP A 420 16.99 6.22 28.86
C ASP A 420 15.83 6.11 27.85
N LEU A 421 14.95 5.13 28.05
CA LEU A 421 13.77 4.93 27.20
C LEU A 421 12.75 6.05 27.39
N LYS A 422 12.53 6.53 28.62
CA LYS A 422 11.71 7.71 28.88
C LYS A 422 12.31 8.94 28.20
N ASP A 423 13.62 9.15 28.32
CA ASP A 423 14.34 10.26 27.70
C ASP A 423 14.21 10.26 26.18
N TYR A 424 14.31 9.08 25.55
CA TYR A 424 14.04 8.90 24.12
C TYR A 424 12.61 9.33 23.75
N ILE A 425 11.61 8.90 24.52
CA ILE A 425 10.19 9.20 24.24
C ILE A 425 9.91 10.69 24.35
N VAL A 426 10.33 11.33 25.44
CA VAL A 426 10.04 12.76 25.69
C VAL A 426 10.69 13.66 24.64
N ARG A 427 11.83 13.25 24.07
CA ARG A 427 12.52 13.95 22.99
C ARG A 427 12.06 13.53 21.59
N HIS A 428 11.17 12.54 21.46
CA HIS A 428 10.77 12.03 20.16
C HIS A 428 9.96 13.10 19.41
N PRO A 429 10.34 13.47 18.17
CA PRO A 429 9.75 14.62 17.46
C PRO A 429 8.25 14.44 17.15
N THR A 430 7.77 13.20 17.22
CA THR A 430 6.39 12.85 16.91
C THR A 430 5.53 12.62 18.17
N LEU A 431 6.02 12.93 19.38
CA LEU A 431 5.21 12.85 20.60
C LEU A 431 4.19 14.00 20.59
N LEU A 432 2.96 13.71 20.18
CA LEU A 432 1.92 14.72 19.98
C LEU A 432 0.79 14.55 20.99
N LYS A 433 0.32 15.69 21.50
CA LYS A 433 -0.78 15.77 22.47
C LYS A 433 -2.13 15.63 21.75
N ASN A 434 -3.07 14.90 22.36
CA ASN A 434 -4.46 14.77 21.89
C ASN A 434 -4.62 14.48 20.38
N ARG A 435 -3.86 13.51 19.84
CA ARG A 435 -3.95 13.16 18.41
C ARG A 435 -5.41 12.76 18.06
N PRO A 436 -6.04 13.43 17.08
CA PRO A 436 -7.39 13.10 16.63
C PRO A 436 -7.51 11.64 16.19
N GLY A 437 -8.68 11.03 16.42
CA GLY A 437 -9.00 9.67 15.97
C GLY A 437 -8.29 8.55 16.72
N LYS A 438 -7.56 8.84 17.80
CA LYS A 438 -6.88 7.85 18.63
C LYS A 438 -7.54 7.73 20.00
N PRO A 439 -7.51 6.55 20.65
CA PRO A 439 -8.21 6.32 21.91
C PRO A 439 -7.42 6.88 23.10
N ILE A 440 -7.00 8.15 23.05
CA ILE A 440 -6.24 8.81 24.11
C ILE A 440 -6.98 10.05 24.61
N ASN A 441 -7.12 10.16 25.93
CA ASN A 441 -7.75 11.29 26.59
C ASN A 441 -6.77 11.83 27.64
N LYS A 442 -6.47 13.14 27.59
CA LYS A 442 -5.47 13.80 28.44
C LYS A 442 -4.12 13.09 28.43
N GLY A 443 -3.48 13.10 27.26
CA GLY A 443 -2.16 12.53 27.09
C GLY A 443 -1.54 12.83 25.73
N SER A 444 -0.36 12.26 25.53
CA SER A 444 0.40 12.32 24.30
C SER A 444 0.75 10.92 23.81
N GLN A 445 0.95 10.77 22.50
CA GLN A 445 1.46 9.53 21.94
C GLN A 445 2.38 9.80 20.75
N THR A 446 3.32 8.89 20.49
CA THR A 446 4.19 8.96 19.32
C THR A 446 3.51 8.37 18.07
N TYR A 447 4.22 8.43 16.94
CA TYR A 447 3.98 7.56 15.79
C TYR A 447 4.78 6.26 16.00
N GLU A 448 4.98 5.49 14.94
CA GLU A 448 5.82 4.29 14.93
C GLU A 448 7.21 4.60 15.49
N ILE A 449 7.68 3.78 16.44
CA ILE A 449 9.02 3.89 17.03
C ILE A 449 9.89 2.67 16.78
N PHE A 450 9.34 1.50 16.41
CA PHE A 450 10.14 0.28 16.20
C PHE A 450 10.88 0.25 14.86
N THR A 451 10.71 1.27 14.02
CA THR A 451 11.56 1.51 12.84
C THR A 451 12.92 2.10 13.21
N ASP A 452 13.04 2.68 14.39
CA ASP A 452 14.26 3.35 14.83
C ASP A 452 15.32 2.33 15.26
N ASN A 453 16.57 2.59 14.89
CA ASN A 453 17.71 1.72 15.18
C ASN A 453 18.55 2.25 16.35
N THR A 454 17.96 3.06 17.23
CA THR A 454 18.64 3.47 18.46
C THR A 454 18.90 2.24 19.34
N PRO A 455 19.95 2.26 20.18
CA PRO A 455 20.23 1.13 21.08
C PRO A 455 19.03 0.76 21.96
N VAL A 456 18.35 1.77 22.52
CA VAL A 456 17.24 1.58 23.47
C VAL A 456 16.03 0.88 22.82
N ILE A 457 15.66 1.28 21.59
CA ILE A 457 14.56 0.67 20.85
C ILE A 457 14.94 -0.72 20.33
N THR A 458 16.18 -0.90 19.87
CA THR A 458 16.68 -2.19 19.39
C THR A 458 16.64 -3.24 20.51
N ALA A 459 17.08 -2.86 21.72
CA ALA A 459 17.04 -3.72 22.89
C ALA A 459 15.60 -4.08 23.31
N LEU A 460 14.68 -3.10 23.31
CA LEU A 460 13.27 -3.34 23.59
C LEU A 460 12.66 -4.37 22.64
N ARG A 461 12.86 -4.15 21.34
CA ARG A 461 12.31 -4.98 20.26
C ARG A 461 12.80 -6.42 20.38
N LYS A 462 14.09 -6.61 20.64
CA LYS A 462 14.69 -7.94 20.88
C LYS A 462 14.05 -8.63 22.09
N LYS A 463 13.87 -7.91 23.20
CA LYS A 463 13.28 -8.46 24.44
C LYS A 463 11.81 -8.83 24.27
N ILE A 464 11.01 -7.97 23.63
CA ILE A 464 9.59 -8.26 23.34
C ILE A 464 9.46 -9.49 22.45
N ASN A 465 10.26 -9.61 21.39
CA ASN A 465 10.22 -10.79 20.52
C ASN A 465 10.50 -12.09 21.28
N SER A 466 11.49 -12.11 22.18
CA SER A 466 11.73 -13.32 23.00
C SER A 466 10.55 -13.71 23.88
N TYR A 467 9.79 -12.74 24.40
CA TYR A 467 8.59 -13.01 25.20
C TYR A 467 7.38 -13.40 24.33
N LEU A 468 7.31 -12.92 23.09
CA LEU A 468 6.30 -13.40 22.13
C LEU A 468 6.54 -14.86 21.75
N GLU A 469 7.79 -15.26 21.50
CA GLU A 469 8.16 -16.66 21.26
C GLU A 469 7.72 -17.56 22.43
N ASP A 470 8.06 -17.16 23.66
CA ASP A 470 7.60 -17.86 24.88
C ASP A 470 6.07 -17.89 24.96
N TYR A 471 5.40 -16.74 24.79
CA TYR A 471 3.95 -16.62 24.83
C TYR A 471 3.25 -17.60 23.90
N PHE A 472 3.71 -17.71 22.65
CA PHE A 472 3.16 -18.58 21.64
C PHE A 472 3.51 -20.06 21.84
N SER A 473 4.67 -20.36 22.41
CA SER A 473 5.08 -21.75 22.71
C SER A 473 4.08 -22.48 23.61
N ARG A 474 3.31 -21.74 24.43
CA ARG A 474 2.26 -22.28 25.31
C ARG A 474 1.06 -22.85 24.55
N PHE A 475 0.93 -22.56 23.26
CA PHE A 475 -0.26 -22.92 22.45
C PHE A 475 0.03 -23.86 21.27
N THR A 476 1.28 -24.27 21.04
CA THR A 476 1.71 -25.01 19.84
C THR A 476 1.37 -26.50 19.84
N SER A 477 0.94 -27.09 20.96
CA SER A 477 0.87 -28.56 21.13
C SER A 477 -0.53 -29.17 21.34
N ASN A 478 -1.55 -28.38 21.70
CA ASN A 478 -3.00 -28.74 21.68
C ASN A 478 -3.79 -27.65 22.43
N SER A 479 -3.88 -26.45 21.85
CA SER A 479 -4.70 -25.42 22.49
C SER A 479 -6.18 -25.62 22.15
N ASN A 480 -7.05 -25.55 23.18
CA ASN A 480 -8.51 -25.46 23.01
C ASN A 480 -8.93 -24.11 22.37
N TYR A 481 -7.97 -23.24 22.06
CA TYR A 481 -8.18 -21.89 21.57
C TYR A 481 -7.94 -21.82 20.06
N GLN A 482 -9.03 -21.89 19.28
CA GLN A 482 -9.00 -21.90 17.81
C GLN A 482 -8.14 -20.79 17.20
N PHE A 483 -8.11 -19.61 17.81
CA PHE A 483 -7.30 -18.47 17.36
C PHE A 483 -5.80 -18.80 17.24
N PHE A 484 -5.28 -19.65 18.12
CA PHE A 484 -3.86 -20.03 18.19
C PHE A 484 -3.49 -21.26 17.35
N HIS A 485 -4.43 -21.83 16.59
CA HIS A 485 -4.09 -22.91 15.64
C HIS A 485 -3.29 -22.42 14.44
N ASN A 486 -3.27 -21.11 14.19
CA ASN A 486 -2.61 -20.49 13.04
C ASN A 486 -1.69 -19.34 13.46
N ILE A 487 -0.82 -19.57 14.44
CA ILE A 487 0.18 -18.58 14.87
C ILE A 487 1.08 -18.21 13.66
N PRO A 488 1.34 -16.92 13.41
CA PRO A 488 2.28 -16.50 12.36
C PRO A 488 3.68 -17.06 12.58
N LEU A 489 4.32 -17.55 11.51
CA LEU A 489 5.72 -18.00 11.56
C LEU A 489 6.68 -16.82 11.73
N ASP A 490 6.38 -15.71 11.05
CA ASP A 490 7.15 -14.47 11.10
C ASP A 490 6.24 -13.27 11.38
N TRP A 491 6.79 -12.28 12.07
CA TRP A 491 6.08 -11.05 12.41
C TRP A 491 7.00 -9.84 12.47
N LYS A 492 6.39 -8.67 12.38
CA LYS A 492 7.01 -7.37 12.70
C LYS A 492 6.31 -6.77 13.90
N LEU A 493 7.08 -6.02 14.68
CA LEU A 493 6.54 -5.18 15.75
C LEU A 493 6.28 -3.78 15.19
N SER A 494 5.08 -3.28 15.45
CA SER A 494 4.70 -1.88 15.30
C SER A 494 4.40 -1.33 16.69
N GLY A 495 5.02 -0.21 17.08
CA GLY A 495 4.94 0.28 18.45
C GLY A 495 4.87 1.80 18.53
N TRP A 496 4.28 2.29 19.61
CA TRP A 496 4.22 3.72 19.91
C TRP A 496 4.23 3.92 21.43
N ALA A 497 4.79 5.04 21.86
CA ALA A 497 4.73 5.43 23.26
C ALA A 497 3.41 6.13 23.56
N VAL A 498 2.90 5.93 24.77
CA VAL A 498 1.73 6.59 25.34
C VAL A 498 2.14 7.21 26.67
N VAL A 499 1.91 8.51 26.80
CA VAL A 499 2.18 9.31 28.01
C VAL A 499 0.85 9.86 28.48
N LEU A 500 0.32 9.31 29.58
CA LEU A 500 -0.93 9.78 30.18
C LEU A 500 -0.62 10.71 31.35
N GLU A 501 -1.27 11.88 31.34
CA GLU A 501 -1.22 12.84 32.44
C GLU A 501 -2.20 12.42 33.55
N SER A 502 -2.20 13.15 34.66
CA SER A 502 -3.24 12.97 35.69
C SER A 502 -4.63 13.17 35.06
N GLU A 503 -5.59 12.34 35.47
CA GLU A 503 -6.92 12.13 34.88
C GLU A 503 -6.91 11.52 33.46
N GLY A 504 -5.75 11.11 32.95
CA GLY A 504 -5.59 10.52 31.64
C GLY A 504 -6.05 9.07 31.55
N PHE A 505 -6.55 8.69 30.37
CA PHE A 505 -7.02 7.33 30.10
C PHE A 505 -7.04 7.00 28.61
N GLN A 506 -7.20 5.71 28.30
CA GLN A 506 -7.47 5.22 26.96
C GLN A 506 -8.85 4.58 26.91
N SER A 507 -9.69 5.03 25.98
CA SER A 507 -11.03 4.46 25.76
C SER A 507 -10.95 3.02 25.29
N SER A 508 -12.00 2.23 25.53
CA SER A 508 -12.03 0.81 25.14
C SER A 508 -11.92 0.63 23.62
N HIS A 509 -11.01 -0.24 23.19
CA HIS A 509 -10.73 -0.52 21.77
C HIS A 509 -10.09 -1.90 21.58
N ILE A 510 -9.93 -2.28 20.30
CA ILE A 510 -9.17 -3.46 19.83
C ILE A 510 -8.17 -3.03 18.76
N HIS A 511 -7.28 -3.94 18.32
CA HIS A 511 -6.31 -3.69 17.25
C HIS A 511 -6.56 -4.64 16.05
N PRO A 512 -7.46 -4.29 15.11
CA PRO A 512 -7.92 -5.19 14.04
C PRO A 512 -6.84 -5.74 13.11
N GLU A 513 -5.77 -4.97 12.91
CA GLU A 513 -4.71 -5.26 11.93
C GLU A 513 -3.54 -6.06 12.54
N SER A 514 -3.69 -6.54 13.77
CA SER A 514 -2.62 -7.18 14.55
C SER A 514 -3.09 -8.52 15.11
N TYR A 515 -2.17 -9.48 15.24
CA TYR A 515 -2.49 -10.79 15.82
C TYR A 515 -2.49 -10.75 17.36
N CYS A 516 -1.45 -10.16 17.95
CA CYS A 516 -1.36 -9.90 19.39
C CYS A 516 -0.93 -8.46 19.66
N SER A 517 -1.44 -7.90 20.75
CA SER A 517 -1.06 -6.59 21.24
C SER A 517 -0.37 -6.73 22.59
N GLY A 518 0.34 -5.69 22.98
CA GLY A 518 0.93 -5.64 24.31
C GLY A 518 1.27 -4.25 24.77
N VAL A 519 1.61 -4.17 26.05
CA VAL A 519 1.98 -2.93 26.72
C VAL A 519 3.18 -3.18 27.64
N TYR A 520 4.25 -2.45 27.41
CA TYR A 520 5.42 -2.39 28.30
C TYR A 520 5.38 -1.11 29.14
N TYR A 521 5.41 -1.25 30.46
CA TYR A 521 5.34 -0.15 31.40
C TYR A 521 6.73 0.38 31.75
N ILE A 522 6.96 1.66 31.46
CA ILE A 522 8.25 2.32 31.72
C ILE A 522 8.20 3.03 33.07
N GLN A 523 7.15 3.81 33.27
CA GLN A 523 6.89 4.59 34.48
C GLN A 523 5.41 4.49 34.84
N VAL A 524 5.12 4.35 36.12
CA VAL A 524 3.79 4.47 36.70
C VAL A 524 3.83 5.51 37.83
N PRO A 525 2.73 6.19 38.14
CA PRO A 525 2.70 7.15 39.24
C PRO A 525 3.11 6.51 40.56
N ASN A 526 3.89 7.22 41.38
CA ASN A 526 4.32 6.70 42.68
C ASN A 526 3.15 6.68 43.67
N THR A 527 2.29 7.69 43.59
CA THR A 527 1.07 7.79 44.38
C THR A 527 -0.14 7.95 43.46
N ILE A 528 -1.22 7.25 43.80
CA ILE A 528 -2.54 7.37 43.16
C ILE A 528 -3.54 7.70 44.26
N LYS A 529 -4.37 8.72 44.04
CA LYS A 529 -5.37 9.16 45.04
C LYS A 529 -6.31 8.01 45.39
N GLU A 530 -6.44 7.73 46.69
CA GLU A 530 -6.99 6.49 47.28
C GLU A 530 -8.49 6.20 47.06
N ASN A 531 -9.19 6.94 46.19
CA ASN A 531 -10.64 6.75 46.02
C ASN A 531 -11.01 5.60 45.06
N ASN A 532 -10.04 4.98 44.38
CA ASN A 532 -10.27 3.82 43.50
C ASN A 532 -9.00 2.97 43.39
N SER A 533 -9.01 1.74 43.94
CA SER A 533 -7.87 0.80 43.89
C SER A 533 -7.55 0.30 42.47
N GLU A 534 -8.44 0.54 41.51
CA GLU A 534 -8.30 0.11 40.11
C GLU A 534 -7.77 1.22 39.19
N ALA A 535 -7.59 2.43 39.72
CA ALA A 535 -7.15 3.58 38.94
C ALA A 535 -5.81 3.30 38.22
N GLY A 536 -5.78 3.55 36.90
CA GLY A 536 -4.60 3.39 36.06
C GLY A 536 -4.36 1.95 35.57
N HIS A 537 -5.19 0.98 35.98
CA HIS A 537 -5.11 -0.40 35.52
C HIS A 537 -5.38 -0.52 34.01
N LEU A 538 -4.70 -1.48 33.38
CA LEU A 538 -5.14 -2.02 32.10
C LEU A 538 -6.36 -2.88 32.39
N ASN A 539 -7.47 -2.54 31.75
CA ASN A 539 -8.76 -3.17 31.97
C ASN A 539 -9.20 -3.90 30.71
N PHE A 540 -9.66 -5.13 30.86
CA PHE A 540 -10.27 -5.94 29.82
C PHE A 540 -11.74 -6.12 30.15
N GLU A 541 -12.62 -5.74 29.23
CA GLU A 541 -14.05 -5.72 29.45
C GLU A 541 -14.83 -6.01 28.16
N THR A 542 -16.00 -6.64 28.32
CA THR A 542 -16.89 -7.04 27.21
C THR A 542 -18.26 -6.36 27.26
N CYS A 543 -18.49 -5.50 28.25
CA CYS A 543 -19.80 -4.87 28.44
C CYS A 543 -19.84 -3.49 27.78
N PHE A 544 -20.49 -3.41 26.61
CA PHE A 544 -20.63 -2.18 25.82
C PHE A 544 -22.06 -1.63 25.78
N SER A 545 -23.03 -2.36 26.34
CA SER A 545 -24.45 -1.99 26.28
C SER A 545 -25.00 -1.66 27.67
N SER A 546 -25.82 -0.61 27.73
CA SER A 546 -26.62 -0.24 28.92
C SER A 546 -27.73 -1.25 29.26
N LYS A 547 -27.89 -2.32 28.45
CA LYS A 547 -28.98 -3.31 28.57
C LYS A 547 -28.55 -4.64 29.19
N LEU A 548 -27.25 -4.92 29.27
CA LEU A 548 -26.73 -6.10 29.98
C LEU A 548 -26.50 -5.72 31.44
N ASP A 549 -26.95 -6.58 32.35
CA ASP A 549 -26.82 -6.38 33.79
C ASP A 549 -25.33 -6.26 34.16
N MET A 550 -24.85 -5.03 34.35
CA MET A 550 -23.42 -4.68 34.52
C MET A 550 -22.78 -5.36 35.74
N LYS A 551 -23.59 -5.96 36.63
CA LYS A 551 -23.14 -6.63 37.84
C LYS A 551 -22.37 -7.93 37.59
N ASN A 552 -22.51 -8.55 36.42
CA ASN A 552 -21.92 -9.87 36.11
C ASN A 552 -20.94 -9.85 34.91
N SER A 553 -20.41 -8.69 34.50
CA SER A 553 -19.36 -8.69 33.46
C SER A 553 -18.06 -9.23 34.04
N ASP A 554 -17.46 -10.23 33.39
CA ASP A 554 -16.08 -10.66 33.70
C ASP A 554 -15.13 -9.48 33.43
N LYS A 555 -14.71 -8.81 34.51
CA LYS A 555 -13.70 -7.76 34.47
C LYS A 555 -12.36 -8.39 34.82
N TYR A 556 -11.41 -8.30 33.91
CA TYR A 556 -10.03 -8.70 34.17
C TYR A 556 -9.14 -7.47 34.10
N GLN A 557 -8.35 -7.25 35.15
CA GLN A 557 -7.52 -6.07 35.25
C GLN A 557 -6.07 -6.44 35.56
N VAL A 558 -5.15 -5.66 35.00
CA VAL A 558 -3.72 -5.79 35.28
C VAL A 558 -3.23 -4.48 35.89
N LYS A 559 -2.80 -4.57 37.16
CA LYS A 559 -2.14 -3.47 37.85
C LYS A 559 -0.81 -3.15 37.17
N PRO A 560 -0.57 -1.90 36.73
CA PRO A 560 0.64 -1.56 36.02
C PRO A 560 1.81 -1.46 37.01
N GLN A 561 2.99 -1.86 36.56
CA GLN A 561 4.23 -1.78 37.33
C GLN A 561 5.37 -1.48 36.37
N ALA A 562 6.32 -0.63 36.76
CA ALA A 562 7.50 -0.38 35.93
C ALA A 562 8.24 -1.69 35.63
N GLY A 563 8.57 -1.92 34.36
CA GLY A 563 9.17 -3.17 33.88
C GLY A 563 8.18 -4.28 33.53
N LEU A 564 6.89 -4.10 33.78
CA LEU A 564 5.88 -5.10 33.41
C LEU A 564 5.61 -5.04 31.90
N LEU A 565 5.67 -6.18 31.24
CA LEU A 565 5.17 -6.41 29.88
C LEU A 565 3.89 -7.25 29.96
N VAL A 566 2.83 -6.78 29.33
CA VAL A 566 1.57 -7.52 29.19
C VAL A 566 1.36 -7.85 27.72
N ILE A 567 1.06 -9.11 27.41
CA ILE A 567 0.78 -9.61 26.04
C ILE A 567 -0.59 -10.27 26.02
N PHE A 568 -1.39 -9.97 25.01
CA PHE A 568 -2.75 -10.50 24.87
C PHE A 568 -3.20 -10.54 23.39
N PRO A 569 -4.22 -11.36 23.03
CA PRO A 569 -4.77 -11.36 21.68
C PRO A 569 -5.38 -10.01 21.30
N SER A 570 -5.17 -9.55 20.07
CA SER A 570 -5.59 -8.20 19.66
C SER A 570 -7.11 -8.01 19.56
N TYR A 571 -7.88 -9.09 19.61
CA TYR A 571 -9.36 -9.05 19.64
C TYR A 571 -9.91 -8.81 21.05
N PHE A 572 -9.05 -8.73 22.06
CA PHE A 572 -9.47 -8.36 23.41
C PHE A 572 -9.73 -6.86 23.49
N TRP A 573 -10.98 -6.53 23.78
CA TRP A 573 -11.34 -5.17 24.13
C TRP A 573 -10.65 -4.76 25.43
N HIS A 574 -9.94 -3.64 25.37
CA HIS A 574 -9.18 -3.15 26.51
C HIS A 574 -9.17 -1.62 26.59
N SER A 575 -9.03 -1.13 27.80
CA SER A 575 -9.00 0.29 28.17
C SER A 575 -7.96 0.53 29.26
N THR A 576 -7.66 1.81 29.54
CA THR A 576 -6.95 2.19 30.77
C THR A 576 -7.94 2.90 31.68
N ILE A 577 -8.01 2.50 32.96
CA ILE A 577 -8.90 3.16 33.93
C ILE A 577 -8.32 4.56 34.26
N PRO A 578 -9.13 5.64 34.25
CA PRO A 578 -8.66 6.96 34.65
C PRO A 578 -8.01 6.96 36.04
N PHE A 579 -6.94 7.74 36.21
CA PHE A 579 -6.20 7.83 37.47
C PHE A 579 -5.90 9.27 37.85
N ILE A 580 -5.73 9.55 39.14
CA ILE A 580 -5.20 10.82 39.62
C ILE A 580 -3.90 10.51 40.33
N GLY A 581 -2.77 10.89 39.72
CA GLY A 581 -1.43 10.59 40.21
C GLY A 581 -0.51 11.81 40.25
N ASP A 582 0.64 11.64 40.90
CA ASP A 582 1.69 12.65 41.09
C ASP A 582 2.63 12.84 39.90
N SER A 583 2.57 11.94 38.92
CA SER A 583 3.44 11.90 37.75
C SER A 583 2.75 11.18 36.58
N GLU A 584 3.34 11.24 35.39
CA GLU A 584 2.75 10.59 34.22
C GLU A 584 2.86 9.05 34.29
N ARG A 585 1.88 8.38 33.68
CA ARG A 585 1.98 6.96 33.33
C ARG A 585 2.55 6.86 31.92
N ILE A 586 3.72 6.26 31.79
CA ILE A 586 4.45 6.15 30.52
C ILE A 586 4.59 4.67 30.16
N CYS A 587 4.09 4.31 28.98
CA CYS A 587 4.21 2.95 28.46
C CYS A 587 4.48 2.94 26.96
N ILE A 588 4.95 1.81 26.46
CA ILE A 588 4.99 1.50 25.03
C ILE A 588 3.90 0.49 24.75
N SER A 589 2.96 0.88 23.90
CA SER A 589 1.99 -0.02 23.31
C SER A 589 2.55 -0.58 22.01
N PHE A 590 2.24 -1.82 21.70
CA PHE A 590 2.66 -2.42 20.45
C PHE A 590 1.68 -3.44 19.91
N ASN A 591 1.83 -3.67 18.61
CA ASN A 591 1.16 -4.64 17.80
C ASN A 591 2.19 -5.60 17.20
N MET A 592 1.90 -6.89 17.30
CA MET A 592 2.55 -7.94 16.54
C MET A 592 1.75 -8.12 15.25
N VAL A 593 2.38 -7.78 14.12
CA VAL A 593 1.76 -7.79 12.79
C VAL A 593 2.38 -8.95 12.00
N PRO A 594 1.59 -9.93 11.54
CA PRO A 594 2.09 -11.02 10.71
C PRO A 594 2.79 -10.48 9.45
N VAL A 595 3.93 -11.05 9.08
CA VAL A 595 4.50 -10.80 7.75
C VAL A 595 3.73 -11.68 6.77
N SER A 596 3.11 -11.08 5.75
CA SER A 596 2.44 -11.83 4.68
C SER A 596 3.45 -12.78 4.03
N SER A 597 3.15 -14.08 4.07
CA SER A 597 3.88 -15.14 3.34
C SER A 597 3.52 -15.16 1.87
#